data_AF-A0A7C3LHX1-F1
#
_entry.id   AF-A0A7C3LHX1-F1
#
_cell.length_a   1.000
_cell.length_b   1.000
_cell.length_c   1.000
_cell.angle_alpha   90.00
_cell.angle_beta   90.00
_cell.angle_gamma   90.00
#
_symmetry.space_group_name_H-M   'P 1'
#
loop_
_entity.id
_entity.type
_entity.pdbx_description
1 polymer ?
#
loop_
_entity_poly.entity_id
_entity_poly.type
_entity_poly.pdbx_seq_one_letter_code
_entity_poly.pdbx_strand_id
1 'polypeptide(L)'
;LKERARKFRDANSFEVNSYDEFKAKIEEPGGFLWAHWDGTRETEDRIAAETKATIRCIPFDRKKDAGKCMVTGKPSEGRVVFAKAY
;
A
#
# COMPACT_ATOMS: atom_id res chain seq x y z
N LEU A 1 1.09 4.72 26.62
CA LEU A 1 1.95 4.08 25.58
C LEU A 1 1.13 3.54 24.40
N LYS A 2 0.13 2.67 24.63
CA LYS A 2 -0.66 2.02 23.57
C LYS A 2 -1.37 2.99 22.62
N GLU A 3 -1.93 4.08 23.14
CA GLU A 3 -2.68 5.06 22.34
C GLU A 3 -1.80 5.96 21.48
N ARG A 4 -0.60 6.33 21.95
CA ARG A 4 0.37 7.10 21.16
C ARG A 4 0.85 6.31 19.95
N ALA A 5 1.18 5.03 20.14
CA ALA A 5 1.57 4.16 19.04
C ALA A 5 0.43 3.95 18.03
N ARG A 6 -0.81 3.81 18.51
CA ARG A 6 -2.00 3.69 17.65
C ARG A 6 -2.22 4.96 16.82
N LYS A 7 -2.19 6.14 17.46
CA LYS A 7 -2.34 7.43 16.77
C LYS A 7 -1.21 7.68 15.77
N PHE A 8 0.03 7.32 16.12
CA PHE A 8 1.17 7.46 15.21
C PHE A 8 0.98 6.57 13.97
N ARG A 9 0.58 5.31 14.15
CA ARG A 9 0.29 4.42 13.02
C ARG A 9 -0.84 4.96 12.14
N ASP A 10 -1.94 5.40 12.75
CA ASP A 10 -3.09 5.96 12.03
C ASP A 10 -2.70 7.22 11.25
N ALA A 11 -1.96 8.15 11.88
CA ALA A 11 -1.51 9.38 11.25
C ALA A 11 -0.47 9.16 10.14
N ASN A 12 0.24 8.02 10.17
CA ASN A 12 1.17 7.61 9.12
C ASN A 12 0.58 6.55 8.19
N SER A 13 -0.73 6.29 8.24
CA SER A 13 -1.42 5.42 7.28
C SER A 13 -2.10 6.28 6.23
N PHE A 14 -1.76 6.08 4.96
CA PHE A 14 -2.29 6.86 3.85
C PHE A 14 -2.91 5.94 2.81
N GLU A 15 -4.06 6.34 2.28
CA GLU A 15 -4.74 5.63 1.20
C GLU A 15 -4.39 6.28 -0.13
N VAL A 16 -3.97 5.48 -1.11
CA VAL A 16 -3.56 5.96 -2.43
C VAL A 16 -4.24 5.16 -3.52
N ASN A 17 -4.69 5.87 -4.55
CA ASN A 17 -5.39 5.27 -5.70
C ASN A 17 -4.55 5.35 -6.99
N SER A 18 -3.56 6.23 -7.03
CA SER A 18 -2.70 6.45 -8.19
C SER A 18 -1.27 6.02 -7.89
N TYR A 19 -0.59 5.48 -8.90
CA TYR A 19 0.81 5.07 -8.74
C TYR A 19 1.76 6.25 -8.49
N ASP A 20 1.43 7.43 -9.04
CA ASP A 20 2.21 8.65 -8.82
C ASP A 20 2.15 9.11 -7.35
N GLU A 21 0.95 9.15 -6.77
CA GLU A 21 0.74 9.42 -5.34
C GLU A 21 1.43 8.39 -4.45
N PHE A 22 1.38 7.11 -4.85
CA PHE A 22 2.09 6.05 -4.16
C PHE A 22 3.60 6.32 -4.14
N LYS A 23 4.20 6.66 -5.28
CA LYS A 23 5.64 6.96 -5.37
C LYS A 23 6.04 8.19 -4.56
N ALA A 24 5.24 9.26 -4.60
CA ALA A 24 5.50 10.46 -3.81
C ALA A 24 5.45 10.15 -2.30
N LYS A 25 4.47 9.35 -1.86
CA LYS A 25 4.28 9.03 -0.45
C LYS A 25 5.21 7.95 0.10
N ILE A 26 5.62 6.97 -0.72
CA ILE A 26 6.50 5.88 -0.27
C ILE A 26 7.95 6.34 -0.08
N GLU A 27 8.31 7.46 -0.71
CA GLU A 27 9.57 8.17 -0.46
C GLU A 27 9.58 8.84 0.93
N GLU A 28 8.42 9.22 1.46
CA GLU A 28 8.32 9.78 2.81
C GLU A 28 8.65 8.71 3.87
N PRO A 29 9.55 9.00 4.82
CA PRO A 29 9.93 8.05 5.85
C PRO A 29 8.78 7.79 6.84
N GLY A 30 8.42 6.52 7.02
CA GLY A 30 7.63 6.07 8.17
C GLY A 30 6.13 5.82 7.94
N GLY A 31 5.68 5.67 6.69
CA GLY A 31 4.25 5.46 6.36
C GLY A 31 3.83 4.03 5.99
N PHE A 32 2.59 3.68 6.31
CA PHE A 32 1.86 2.55 5.72
C PHE A 32 0.99 3.06 4.57
N LEU A 33 1.16 2.49 3.38
CA LEU A 33 0.36 2.88 2.21
C LEU A 33 -0.66 1.81 1.87
N TRP A 34 -1.92 2.20 1.85
CA TRP A 34 -3.04 1.38 1.44
C TRP A 34 -3.30 1.61 -0.03
N ALA A 35 -2.99 0.61 -0.85
CA ALA A 35 -3.20 0.69 -2.29
C ALA A 35 -3.90 -0.56 -2.82
N HIS A 36 -4.64 -0.40 -3.92
CA HIS A 36 -5.25 -1.51 -4.62
C HIS A 36 -4.20 -2.32 -5.36
N TRP A 37 -4.20 -3.62 -5.13
CA TRP A 37 -3.31 -4.59 -5.78
C TRP A 37 -4.14 -5.67 -6.45
N ASP A 38 -3.75 -6.07 -7.66
CA ASP A 38 -4.44 -7.06 -8.47
C ASP A 38 -4.05 -8.51 -8.14
N GLY A 39 -3.16 -8.74 -7.18
CA GLY A 39 -2.73 -10.08 -6.80
C GLY A 39 -1.62 -10.66 -7.67
N THR A 40 -1.13 -9.92 -8.66
CA THR A 40 -0.07 -10.40 -9.55
C THR A 40 1.32 -10.04 -9.04
N ARG A 41 2.26 -10.95 -9.30
CA ARG A 41 3.67 -10.77 -8.98
C ARG A 41 4.33 -9.69 -9.84
N GLU A 42 3.91 -9.52 -11.09
CA GLU A 42 4.44 -8.47 -11.98
C GLU A 42 4.26 -7.07 -11.36
N THR A 43 3.09 -6.80 -10.77
CA THR A 43 2.84 -5.54 -10.07
C THR A 43 3.78 -5.37 -8.88
N GLU A 44 3.95 -6.41 -8.07
CA GLU A 44 4.84 -6.38 -6.90
C GLU A 44 6.30 -6.13 -7.30
N ASP A 45 6.81 -6.85 -8.31
CA ASP A 45 8.16 -6.68 -8.82
C ASP A 45 8.40 -5.25 -9.36
N ARG A 46 7.43 -4.66 -10.08
CA ARG A 46 7.54 -3.27 -10.55
C ARG A 46 7.60 -2.28 -9.40
N ILE A 47 6.71 -2.42 -8.40
CA ILE A 47 6.69 -1.56 -7.21
C ILE A 47 8.01 -1.69 -6.46
N ALA A 48 8.50 -2.92 -6.24
CA ALA A 48 9.75 -3.18 -5.55
C ALA A 48 10.96 -2.60 -6.32
N ALA A 49 10.99 -2.74 -7.64
CA ALA A 49 12.06 -2.20 -8.47
C ALA A 49 12.09 -0.66 -8.48
N GLU A 50 10.94 0.00 -8.55
CA GLU A 50 10.87 1.47 -8.62
C GLU A 50 10.95 2.14 -7.24
N THR A 51 10.34 1.54 -6.21
CA THR A 51 10.14 2.20 -4.91
C THR A 51 10.80 1.49 -3.73
N LYS A 52 11.31 0.27 -3.94
CA LYS A 52 11.78 -0.65 -2.88
C LYS A 52 10.72 -0.99 -1.82
N ALA A 53 9.45 -0.73 -2.13
CA ALA A 53 8.35 -1.11 -1.26
C ALA A 53 7.83 -2.51 -1.56
N THR A 54 7.39 -3.18 -0.51
CA THR A 54 6.84 -4.53 -0.57
C THR A 54 5.53 -4.59 0.21
N ILE A 55 4.71 -5.60 -0.08
CA ILE A 55 3.47 -5.84 0.66
C ILE A 55 3.84 -6.38 2.04
N ARG A 56 3.49 -5.64 3.09
CA ARG A 56 3.77 -6.04 4.49
C ARG A 56 2.63 -6.78 5.13
N CYS A 57 1.40 -6.44 4.75
CA CYS A 57 0.21 -7.06 5.31
C CYS A 57 -0.93 -7.04 4.30
N ILE A 58 -1.60 -8.18 4.19
CA ILE A 58 -2.84 -8.34 3.44
C ILE A 58 -3.92 -8.65 4.49
N PRO A 59 -4.82 -7.73 4.81
CA PRO A 59 -5.87 -8.01 5.77
C PRO A 59 -6.79 -9.11 5.23
N PHE A 60 -6.99 -10.16 6.03
CA PHE A 60 -7.92 -11.24 5.71
C PHE A 60 -9.37 -10.77 5.76
N ASP A 61 -9.70 -9.91 6.73
CA ASP A 61 -11.00 -9.22 6.86
C ASP A 61 -10.98 -7.86 6.13
N ARG A 62 -10.42 -7.82 4.93
CA ARG A 62 -10.45 -6.59 4.13
C ARG A 62 -11.88 -6.35 3.64
N LYS A 63 -12.35 -5.11 3.77
CA LYS A 63 -13.55 -4.68 3.05
C LYS A 63 -13.32 -5.01 1.57
N LYS A 64 -14.25 -5.75 0.96
CA LYS A 64 -14.25 -6.04 -0.47
C LYS A 64 -14.54 -4.74 -1.23
N ASP A 65 -13.53 -3.89 -1.27
CA ASP A 65 -13.57 -2.63 -1.98
C ASP A 65 -13.04 -2.89 -3.38
N ALA A 66 -13.97 -3.13 -4.29
CA ALA A 66 -13.67 -3.42 -5.68
C ALA A 66 -13.06 -2.15 -6.30
N GLY A 67 -11.74 -2.16 -6.47
CA GLY A 67 -10.98 -1.05 -7.04
C GLY A 67 -10.23 -1.47 -8.29
N LYS A 68 -9.29 -0.62 -8.69
CA LYS A 68 -8.35 -0.92 -9.78
C LYS A 68 -6.95 -0.85 -9.24
N CYS A 69 -6.12 -1.81 -9.65
CA CYS A 69 -4.71 -1.78 -9.33
C CYS A 69 -4.06 -0.50 -9.87
N MET A 70 -3.27 0.15 -9.02
CA MET A 70 -2.59 1.40 -9.37
C MET A 70 -1.56 1.25 -10.50
N VAL A 71 -1.00 0.05 -10.71
CA VAL A 71 0.05 -0.22 -11.71
C VAL A 71 -0.52 -0.76 -13.02
N THR A 72 -1.40 -1.76 -12.93
CA THR A 72 -1.90 -2.49 -14.11
C THR A 72 -3.30 -2.08 -14.55
N GLY A 73 -4.04 -1.33 -13.71
CA GLY A 73 -5.44 -0.98 -13.95
C GLY A 73 -6.41 -2.16 -13.87
N LYS A 74 -5.92 -3.37 -13.55
CA LYS A 74 -6.73 -4.58 -13.39
C LYS A 74 -7.66 -4.47 -12.18
N PRO A 75 -8.79 -5.19 -12.16
CA PRO A 75 -9.67 -5.22 -11.01
C PRO A 75 -8.93 -5.74 -9.76
N SER A 76 -9.12 -5.06 -8.64
CA SER A 76 -8.56 -5.42 -7.34
C SER A 76 -9.68 -5.72 -6.37
N GLU A 77 -9.55 -6.81 -5.61
CA GLU A 77 -10.53 -7.24 -4.61
C GLU A 77 -10.48 -6.43 -3.31
N GLY A 78 -9.43 -5.62 -3.11
CA GLY A 78 -9.28 -4.80 -1.92
C GLY A 78 -7.88 -4.19 -1.79
N ARG A 79 -7.74 -3.31 -0.80
CA ARG A 79 -6.48 -2.62 -0.52
C ARG A 79 -5.54 -3.48 0.31
N VAL A 80 -4.25 -3.39 0.01
CA VAL A 80 -3.18 -4.04 0.75
C VAL A 80 -2.21 -3.01 1.31
N VAL A 81 -1.48 -3.39 2.35
CA VAL A 81 -0.53 -2.50 3.03
C VAL A 81 0.85 -2.66 2.44
N PHE A 82 1.35 -1.58 1.84
CA PHE A 82 2.73 -1.45 1.40
C PHE A 82 3.54 -0.67 2.42
N ALA A 83 4.80 -1.06 2.58
CA ALA A 83 5.81 -0.24 3.26
C ALA A 83 7.18 -0.47 2.64
N LYS A 84 8.08 0.50 2.84
CA LYS A 84 9.46 0.41 2.40
C LYS A 84 10.22 -0.56 3.31
N ALA A 85 10.86 -1.57 2.71
CA ALA A 85 11.79 -2.43 3.43
C ALA A 85 13.15 -1.71 3.48
N TYR A 86 13.65 -1.48 4.69
CA TYR A 86 14.99 -0.91 4.92
C TYR A 86 16.07 -1.95 4.67
#